data_AF-A0A359E4G6-F1
#
_entry.id   AF-A0A359E4G6-F1
#
_cell.length_a   1.000
_cell.length_b   1.000
_cell.length_c   1.000
_cell.angle_alpha   90.00
_cell.angle_beta   90.00
_cell.angle_gamma   90.00
#
_symmetry.space_group_name_H-M   'P 1'
#
loop_
_entity.id
_entity.type
_entity.pdbx_description
1 polymer ?
#
loop_
_entity_poly.entity_id
_entity_poly.type
_entity_poly.pdbx_seq_one_letter_code
_entity_poly.pdbx_strand_id
1 'polypeptide(L)'
;MKTPKEKREIAQSEARDKLIKALSSAVPFGSAAYELITTLIVPLHEEKKREYINDLAIRLKKLEDQGQIDFEELAQNKEFNTIITKAILLAQQNHQKEKLEALRNIVLNSTKWLNNGEPIFDWSHKFLMIVDQISPLHILLLKTFRYPAKVARDKSLNFDEMVVASNKEVFFEMYPELKERSALVSQCWKELTNYGFLA
;
A
#
# COMPACT_ATOMS: atom_id res chain seq x y z
N MET A 1 -23.64 33.47 13.77
CA MET A 1 -23.80 32.00 13.85
C MET A 1 -22.97 31.40 12.72
N LYS A 2 -21.95 30.57 13.01
CA LYS A 2 -21.04 30.06 11.97
C LYS A 2 -21.80 29.19 10.97
N THR A 3 -21.54 29.38 9.68
CA THR A 3 -22.18 28.60 8.61
C THR A 3 -21.74 27.13 8.67
N PRO A 4 -22.53 26.18 8.13
CA PRO A 4 -22.13 24.76 8.06
C PRO A 4 -20.78 24.54 7.36
N LYS A 5 -20.41 25.43 6.43
CA LYS A 5 -19.13 25.41 5.71
C LYS A 5 -17.97 25.82 6.61
N GLU A 6 -18.11 26.92 7.35
CA GLU A 6 -17.11 27.40 8.31
C GLU A 6 -16.85 26.39 9.44
N LYS A 7 -17.90 25.71 9.93
CA LYS A 7 -17.74 24.66 10.95
C LYS A 7 -16.91 23.47 10.43
N ARG A 8 -17.07 23.09 9.16
CA ARG A 8 -16.28 22.03 8.52
C ARG A 8 -14.83 22.44 8.30
N GLU A 9 -14.59 23.67 7.85
CA GLU A 9 -13.24 24.20 7.65
C GLU A 9 -12.44 24.27 8.96
N ILE A 10 -13.08 24.70 10.06
CA ILE A 10 -12.45 24.74 11.40
C ILE A 10 -12.12 23.32 11.89
N ALA A 11 -13.07 22.39 11.80
CA ALA A 11 -12.84 21.00 12.21
C ALA A 11 -11.72 20.33 11.39
N GLN A 12 -11.62 20.65 10.10
CA GLN A 12 -10.54 20.17 9.24
C GLN A 12 -9.19 20.79 9.62
N SER A 13 -9.14 22.09 9.93
CA SER A 13 -7.94 22.76 10.40
C SER A 13 -7.43 22.15 11.71
N GLU A 14 -8.33 21.95 12.68
CA GLU A 14 -7.97 21.35 13.98
C GLU A 14 -7.48 19.90 13.82
N ALA A 15 -8.10 19.12 12.93
CA ALA A 15 -7.66 17.76 12.64
C ALA A 15 -6.27 17.73 11.98
N ARG A 16 -5.97 18.68 11.09
CA ARG A 16 -4.66 18.83 10.45
C ARG A 16 -3.59 19.18 11.47
N ASP A 17 -3.83 20.20 12.30
CA ASP A 17 -2.88 20.65 13.31
C ASP A 17 -2.60 19.55 14.34
N LYS A 18 -3.63 18.81 14.76
CA LYS A 18 -3.47 17.66 15.66
C LYS A 18 -2.65 16.55 15.02
N LEU A 19 -2.84 16.27 13.73
CA LEU A 19 -2.11 15.19 13.05
C LEU A 19 -0.64 15.56 12.80
N ILE A 20 -0.37 16.79 12.38
CA ILE A 20 1.00 17.33 12.25
C ILE A 20 1.68 17.33 13.61
N LYS A 21 0.99 17.80 14.67
CA LYS A 21 1.53 17.81 16.03
C LYS A 21 1.71 16.41 16.59
N ALA A 22 0.81 15.46 16.30
CA ALA A 22 0.96 14.06 16.69
C ALA A 22 2.18 13.43 16.01
N LEU A 23 2.36 13.67 14.71
CA LEU A 23 3.53 13.20 13.96
C LEU A 23 4.83 13.84 14.48
N SER A 24 4.85 15.15 14.73
CA SER A 24 6.06 15.84 15.23
C SER A 24 6.37 15.59 16.70
N SER A 25 5.35 15.31 17.52
CA SER A 25 5.53 14.98 18.95
C SER A 25 5.87 13.51 19.17
N ALA A 26 5.41 12.61 18.31
CA ALA A 26 5.78 11.21 18.37
C ALA A 26 7.19 10.97 17.82
N VAL A 27 7.68 11.86 16.95
CA VAL A 27 8.85 11.63 16.11
C VAL A 27 9.54 12.94 15.73
N PRO A 28 10.81 13.16 16.12
CA PRO A 28 11.59 14.30 15.63
C PRO A 28 12.07 13.99 14.20
N PHE A 29 11.26 14.32 13.21
CA PHE A 29 11.69 14.34 11.81
C PHE A 29 12.63 15.53 11.55
N GLY A 30 13.56 15.37 10.61
CA GLY A 30 14.32 16.49 10.05
C GLY A 30 13.43 17.45 9.24
N SER A 31 14.02 18.57 8.79
CA SER A 31 13.30 19.66 8.15
C SER A 31 12.63 19.26 6.82
N ALA A 32 13.33 18.52 5.97
CA ALA A 32 12.83 18.09 4.66
C ALA A 32 11.75 17.02 4.81
N ALA A 33 11.96 16.06 5.72
CA ALA A 33 10.96 15.06 6.07
C ALA A 33 9.66 15.70 6.61
N TYR A 34 9.80 16.72 7.47
CA TYR A 34 8.66 17.49 7.98
C TYR A 34 7.93 18.25 6.88
N GLU A 35 8.65 18.96 6.01
CA GLU A 35 8.07 19.71 4.90
C GLU A 35 7.32 18.79 3.90
N LEU A 36 7.89 17.63 3.58
CA LEU A 36 7.25 16.66 2.71
C LEU A 36 5.93 16.14 3.31
N ILE A 37 5.97 15.67 4.57
CA ILE A 37 4.80 15.14 5.27
C ILE A 37 3.71 16.21 5.36
N THR A 38 4.06 17.42 5.76
CA THR A 38 3.10 18.53 5.87
C THR A 38 2.50 18.88 4.52
N THR A 39 3.31 18.95 3.45
CA THR A 39 2.82 19.18 2.08
C THR A 39 1.81 18.12 1.64
N LEU A 40 2.03 16.86 1.99
CA LEU A 40 1.10 15.77 1.66
C LEU A 40 -0.20 15.81 2.48
N ILE A 41 -0.14 16.37 3.71
CA ILE A 41 -1.27 16.47 4.67
C ILE A 41 -2.07 17.78 4.55
N VAL A 42 -1.46 18.83 4.01
CA VAL A 42 -2.10 20.15 3.88
C VAL A 42 -3.35 20.14 3.00
N PRO A 43 -3.37 19.50 1.81
CA PRO A 43 -4.52 19.56 0.91
C PRO A 43 -5.64 18.55 1.27
N LEU A 44 -5.79 18.17 2.54
CA LEU A 44 -6.66 17.04 2.95
C LEU A 44 -8.04 17.43 3.45
N HIS A 45 -9.04 17.24 2.60
CA HIS A 45 -10.45 17.29 3.02
C HIS A 45 -10.99 15.94 3.54
N GLU A 46 -10.32 14.82 3.25
CA GLU A 46 -10.82 13.46 3.54
C GLU A 46 -10.07 12.76 4.68
N GLU A 47 -10.83 12.20 5.63
CA GLU A 47 -10.33 11.43 6.78
C GLU A 47 -9.49 10.22 6.36
N LYS A 48 -9.92 9.51 5.29
CA LYS A 48 -9.23 8.34 4.75
C LYS A 48 -7.80 8.64 4.29
N LYS A 49 -7.55 9.80 3.68
CA LYS A 49 -6.18 10.19 3.30
C LYS A 49 -5.31 10.49 4.51
N ARG A 50 -5.87 11.11 5.55
CA ARG A 50 -5.14 11.35 6.80
C ARG A 50 -4.71 10.05 7.45
N GLU A 51 -5.60 9.07 7.54
CA GLU A 51 -5.28 7.75 8.10
C GLU A 51 -4.17 7.04 7.31
N TYR A 52 -4.28 7.03 5.98
CA TYR A 52 -3.28 6.39 5.11
C TYR A 52 -1.90 7.05 5.26
N ILE A 53 -1.83 8.39 5.21
CA ILE A 53 -0.57 9.12 5.32
C ILE A 53 0.02 8.98 6.73
N ASN A 54 -0.81 9.01 7.77
CA ASN A 54 -0.35 8.82 9.14
C ASN A 54 0.28 7.43 9.33
N ASP A 55 -0.38 6.37 8.86
CA ASP A 55 0.19 5.02 8.93
C ASP A 55 1.47 4.88 8.10
N LEU A 56 1.56 5.54 6.94
CA LEU A 56 2.79 5.56 6.14
C LEU A 56 3.94 6.27 6.88
N ALA A 57 3.68 7.45 7.47
CA ALA A 57 4.67 8.22 8.22
C ALA A 57 5.19 7.46 9.45
N ILE A 58 4.30 6.80 10.21
CA ILE A 58 4.66 5.95 11.35
C ILE A 58 5.60 4.82 10.91
N ARG A 59 5.33 4.19 9.76
CA ARG A 59 6.16 3.08 9.26
C ARG A 59 7.49 3.53 8.70
N LEU A 60 7.54 4.67 8.01
CA LEU A 60 8.79 5.28 7.56
C LEU A 60 9.67 5.62 8.76
N LYS A 61 9.10 6.24 9.80
CA LYS A 61 9.84 6.47 11.03
C LYS A 61 10.36 5.17 11.65
N LYS A 62 9.51 4.15 11.74
CA LYS A 62 9.96 2.86 12.28
C LYS A 62 11.16 2.28 11.52
N LEU A 63 11.21 2.45 10.20
CA LEU A 63 12.37 2.02 9.40
C LEU A 63 13.61 2.87 9.70
N GLU A 64 13.44 4.18 9.85
CA GLU A 64 14.52 5.10 10.23
C GLU A 64 15.09 4.78 11.63
N ASP A 65 14.22 4.56 12.62
CA ASP A 65 14.62 4.17 13.99
C ASP A 65 15.35 2.83 14.03
N GLN A 66 15.09 1.96 13.05
CA GLN A 66 15.78 0.70 12.87
C GLN A 66 17.09 0.83 12.08
N GLY A 67 17.47 2.05 11.67
CA GLY A 67 18.65 2.33 10.85
C GLY A 67 18.56 1.75 9.44
N GLN A 68 17.37 1.42 8.95
CA GLN A 68 17.18 0.84 7.61
C GLN A 68 17.10 1.90 6.51
N ILE A 69 16.73 3.14 6.87
CA ILE A 69 16.64 4.26 5.94
C ILE A 69 17.09 5.56 6.63
N ASP A 70 17.54 6.52 5.85
CA ASP A 70 17.61 7.94 6.21
C ASP A 70 16.40 8.65 5.59
N PHE A 71 15.42 9.03 6.41
CA PHE A 71 14.20 9.63 5.88
C PHE A 71 14.41 11.09 5.45
N GLU A 72 15.38 11.80 6.04
CA GLU A 72 15.71 13.17 5.64
C GLU A 72 16.36 13.19 4.25
N GLU A 73 17.28 12.26 3.98
CA GLU A 73 17.86 12.08 2.65
C GLU A 73 16.80 11.66 1.62
N LEU A 74 15.95 10.70 1.97
CA LEU A 74 14.85 10.27 1.10
C LEU A 74 13.88 11.40 0.76
N ALA A 75 13.56 12.28 1.72
CA ALA A 75 12.66 13.40 1.48
C ALA A 75 13.21 14.42 0.45
N GLN A 76 14.52 14.46 0.25
CA GLN A 76 15.16 15.27 -0.79
C GLN A 76 15.24 14.55 -2.15
N ASN A 77 15.01 13.24 -2.16
CA ASN A 77 15.05 12.42 -3.36
C ASN A 77 13.78 12.63 -4.21
N LYS A 78 13.96 13.19 -5.43
CA LYS A 78 12.87 13.47 -6.37
C LYS A 78 12.08 12.22 -6.79
N GLU A 79 12.77 11.09 -6.89
CA GLU A 79 12.17 9.81 -7.25
C GLU A 79 11.25 9.30 -6.13
N PHE A 80 11.74 9.31 -4.88
CA PHE A 80 10.95 9.00 -3.70
C PHE A 80 9.71 9.88 -3.62
N ASN A 81 9.89 11.20 -3.74
CA ASN A 81 8.80 12.19 -3.70
C ASN A 81 7.74 11.92 -4.78
N THR A 82 8.14 11.47 -5.96
CA THR A 82 7.21 11.11 -7.03
C THR A 82 6.45 9.83 -6.71
N ILE A 83 7.13 8.79 -6.22
CA ILE A 83 6.52 7.50 -5.85
C ILE A 83 5.49 7.69 -4.74
N ILE A 84 5.87 8.37 -3.65
CA ILE A 84 4.98 8.59 -2.50
C ILE A 84 3.77 9.44 -2.90
N THR A 85 3.96 10.47 -3.71
CA THR A 85 2.85 11.32 -4.20
C THR A 85 1.86 10.52 -5.04
N LYS A 86 2.35 9.71 -6.00
CA LYS A 86 1.49 8.84 -6.82
C LYS A 86 0.74 7.81 -5.96
N ALA A 87 1.43 7.15 -5.03
CA ALA A 87 0.82 6.17 -4.15
C ALA A 87 -0.30 6.78 -3.29
N ILE A 88 -0.07 7.98 -2.78
CA ILE A 88 -1.07 8.72 -2.01
C ILE A 88 -2.29 9.05 -2.86
N LEU A 89 -2.12 9.54 -4.10
CA LEU A 89 -3.24 9.85 -4.99
C LEU A 89 -4.08 8.61 -5.30
N LEU A 90 -3.44 7.48 -5.60
CA LEU A 90 -4.12 6.20 -5.82
C LEU A 90 -4.84 5.71 -4.55
N ALA A 91 -4.24 5.90 -3.38
CA ALA A 91 -4.86 5.54 -2.11
C ALA A 91 -6.12 6.37 -1.82
N GLN A 92 -6.17 7.65 -2.22
CA GLN A 92 -7.38 8.48 -2.08
C GLN A 92 -8.55 7.94 -2.88
N GLN A 93 -8.26 7.44 -4.06
CA GLN A 93 -9.27 6.98 -5.00
C GLN A 93 -9.76 5.56 -4.65
N ASN A 94 -9.28 4.98 -3.54
CA ASN A 94 -9.52 3.60 -3.19
C ASN A 94 -10.03 3.40 -1.76
N HIS A 95 -10.97 2.48 -1.59
CA HIS A 95 -11.49 2.06 -0.29
C HIS A 95 -11.11 0.61 0.07
N GLN A 96 -10.53 -0.14 -0.87
CA GLN A 96 -10.23 -1.55 -0.71
C GLN A 96 -8.93 -1.70 0.09
N LYS A 97 -9.02 -2.31 1.27
CA LYS A 97 -7.91 -2.39 2.24
C LYS A 97 -6.68 -3.09 1.66
N GLU A 98 -6.90 -4.11 0.84
CA GLU A 98 -5.87 -4.90 0.18
C GLU A 98 -5.03 -4.02 -0.76
N LYS A 99 -5.68 -3.12 -1.51
CA LYS A 99 -5.00 -2.20 -2.43
C LYS A 99 -4.27 -1.11 -1.65
N LEU A 100 -4.86 -0.57 -0.60
CA LEU A 100 -4.18 0.38 0.29
C LEU A 100 -2.92 -0.22 0.91
N GLU A 101 -2.99 -1.47 1.37
CA GLU A 101 -1.82 -2.21 1.86
C GLU A 101 -0.75 -2.39 0.78
N ALA A 102 -1.14 -2.75 -0.44
CA ALA A 102 -0.22 -2.92 -1.56
C ALA A 102 0.48 -1.62 -1.96
N LEU A 103 -0.26 -0.51 -2.09
CA LEU A 103 0.28 0.82 -2.40
C LEU A 103 1.31 1.26 -1.36
N ARG A 104 1.00 1.05 -0.09
CA ARG A 104 1.91 1.34 1.02
C ARG A 104 3.19 0.50 0.94
N ASN A 105 3.04 -0.81 0.70
CA ASN A 105 4.17 -1.72 0.60
C ASN A 105 5.08 -1.38 -0.59
N ILE A 106 4.52 -0.84 -1.69
CA ILE A 106 5.33 -0.32 -2.80
C ILE A 106 6.23 0.81 -2.29
N VAL A 107 5.67 1.85 -1.64
CA VAL A 107 6.46 2.96 -1.09
C VAL A 107 7.55 2.49 -0.13
N LEU A 108 7.19 1.64 0.84
CA LEU A 108 8.13 1.13 1.85
C LEU A 108 9.22 0.23 1.28
N ASN A 109 8.94 -0.50 0.20
CA ASN A 109 9.96 -1.28 -0.47
C ASN A 109 10.87 -0.39 -1.32
N SER A 110 10.32 0.62 -2.01
CA SER A 110 11.11 1.58 -2.80
C SER A 110 12.14 2.31 -1.94
N THR A 111 11.84 2.60 -0.68
CA THR A 111 12.80 3.30 0.20
C THR A 111 14.10 2.53 0.39
N LYS A 112 14.06 1.19 0.41
CA LYS A 112 15.25 0.36 0.60
C LYS A 112 16.23 0.46 -0.57
N TRP A 113 15.70 0.49 -1.79
CA TRP A 113 16.50 0.63 -3.01
C TRP A 113 17.07 2.05 -3.11
N LEU A 114 16.22 3.05 -2.88
CA LEU A 114 16.62 4.46 -2.96
C LEU A 114 17.65 4.84 -1.90
N ASN A 115 17.56 4.27 -0.69
CA ASN A 115 18.56 4.48 0.36
C ASN A 115 19.94 3.91 -0.01
N ASN A 116 19.99 2.93 -0.93
CA ASN A 116 21.23 2.39 -1.47
C ASN A 116 21.69 3.11 -2.74
N GLY A 117 21.01 4.20 -3.15
CA GLY A 117 21.28 4.93 -4.38
C GLY A 117 20.85 4.20 -5.66
N GLU A 118 20.01 3.16 -5.54
CA GLU A 118 19.54 2.37 -6.67
C GLU A 118 18.24 2.95 -7.27
N PRO A 119 18.21 3.30 -8.57
CA PRO A 119 17.00 3.78 -9.22
C PRO A 119 15.97 2.66 -9.33
N ILE A 120 14.74 2.91 -8.89
CA ILE A 120 13.66 1.93 -8.80
C ILE A 120 12.34 2.46 -9.38
N PHE A 121 12.36 3.63 -10.02
CA PHE A 121 11.16 4.35 -10.43
C PHE A 121 10.30 3.55 -11.40
N ASP A 122 10.91 3.02 -12.45
CA ASP A 122 10.17 2.32 -13.51
C ASP A 122 9.41 1.12 -12.95
N TRP A 123 10.06 0.36 -12.05
CA TRP A 123 9.45 -0.75 -11.34
C TRP A 123 8.35 -0.28 -10.39
N SER A 124 8.65 0.70 -9.54
CA SER A 124 7.70 1.24 -8.57
C SER A 124 6.47 1.80 -9.26
N HIS A 125 6.66 2.55 -10.34
CA HIS A 125 5.58 3.11 -11.15
C HIS A 125 4.75 2.01 -11.81
N LYS A 126 5.40 1.00 -12.41
CA LYS A 126 4.70 -0.17 -12.99
C LYS A 126 3.83 -0.86 -11.94
N PHE A 127 4.35 -1.11 -10.74
CA PHE A 127 3.57 -1.73 -9.67
C PHE A 127 2.44 -0.85 -9.16
N LEU A 128 2.62 0.46 -9.08
CA LEU A 128 1.52 1.39 -8.74
C LEU A 128 0.39 1.30 -9.77
N MET A 129 0.71 1.25 -11.05
CA MET A 129 -0.29 1.12 -12.12
C MET A 129 -0.97 -0.25 -12.08
N ILE A 130 -0.21 -1.33 -11.87
CA ILE A 130 -0.80 -2.67 -11.70
C ILE A 130 -1.75 -2.70 -10.52
N VAL A 131 -1.35 -2.18 -9.35
CA VAL A 131 -2.22 -2.13 -8.18
C VAL A 131 -3.48 -1.35 -8.52
N ASP A 132 -3.39 -0.22 -9.21
CA ASP A 132 -4.57 0.55 -9.62
C ASP A 132 -5.56 -0.25 -10.48
N GLN A 133 -5.06 -1.10 -11.39
CA GLN A 133 -5.90 -1.90 -12.29
C GLN A 133 -6.48 -3.17 -11.66
N ILE A 134 -5.74 -3.83 -10.77
CA ILE A 134 -6.18 -5.12 -10.20
C ILE A 134 -7.23 -4.95 -9.10
N SER A 135 -8.04 -6.00 -8.93
CA SER A 135 -9.03 -6.11 -7.85
C SER A 135 -8.45 -6.80 -6.60
N PRO A 136 -9.12 -6.72 -5.43
CA PRO A 136 -8.71 -7.49 -4.24
C PRO A 136 -8.61 -8.99 -4.47
N LEU A 137 -9.39 -9.54 -5.41
CA LEU A 137 -9.33 -10.97 -5.77
C LEU A 137 -7.99 -11.34 -6.41
N HIS A 138 -7.39 -10.45 -7.22
CA HIS A 138 -6.04 -10.64 -7.73
C HIS A 138 -5.01 -10.69 -6.59
N ILE A 139 -5.14 -9.77 -5.62
CA ILE A 139 -4.24 -9.73 -4.47
C ILE A 139 -4.41 -10.99 -3.61
N LEU A 140 -5.64 -11.50 -3.45
CA LEU A 140 -5.92 -12.77 -2.78
C LEU A 140 -5.25 -13.94 -3.50
N LEU A 141 -5.33 -14.01 -4.83
CA LEU A 141 -4.64 -15.01 -5.64
C LEU A 141 -3.11 -14.92 -5.41
N LEU A 142 -2.52 -13.73 -5.56
CA LEU A 142 -1.08 -13.52 -5.33
C LEU A 142 -0.65 -13.92 -3.91
N LYS A 143 -1.41 -13.52 -2.89
CA LYS A 143 -1.13 -13.89 -1.49
C LYS A 143 -1.24 -15.39 -1.27
N THR A 144 -2.20 -16.05 -1.92
CA THR A 144 -2.38 -17.50 -1.83
C THR A 144 -1.18 -18.22 -2.42
N PHE A 145 -0.81 -17.92 -3.67
CA PHE A 145 0.27 -18.62 -4.38
C PHE A 145 1.68 -18.19 -3.99
N ARG A 146 1.82 -17.16 -3.16
CA ARG A 146 3.12 -16.84 -2.53
C ARG A 146 3.58 -17.92 -1.53
N TYR A 147 2.65 -18.48 -0.74
CA TYR A 147 2.96 -19.52 0.25
C TYR A 147 1.82 -20.53 0.37
N PRO A 148 1.51 -21.27 -0.70
CA PRO A 148 0.21 -21.89 -0.80
C PRO A 148 0.08 -23.13 0.11
N ALA A 149 1.18 -23.84 0.41
CA ALA A 149 1.18 -24.90 1.43
C ALA A 149 0.89 -24.38 2.84
N LYS A 150 1.32 -23.15 3.17
CA LYS A 150 0.95 -22.52 4.44
C LYS A 150 -0.55 -22.23 4.47
N VAL A 151 -1.10 -21.64 3.41
CA VAL A 151 -2.52 -21.33 3.31
C VAL A 151 -3.38 -22.59 3.38
N ALA A 152 -2.95 -23.68 2.75
CA ALA A 152 -3.60 -24.98 2.84
C ALA A 152 -3.62 -25.49 4.29
N ARG A 153 -2.49 -25.49 4.99
CA ARG A 153 -2.40 -25.91 6.40
C ARG A 153 -3.27 -25.06 7.32
N ASP A 154 -3.27 -23.74 7.15
CA ASP A 154 -4.11 -22.82 7.93
C ASP A 154 -5.62 -23.13 7.72
N LYS A 155 -5.97 -23.76 6.59
CA LYS A 155 -7.32 -24.22 6.25
C LYS A 155 -7.55 -25.72 6.48
N SER A 156 -6.63 -26.41 7.17
CA SER A 156 -6.68 -27.85 7.45
C SER A 156 -6.75 -28.73 6.19
N LEU A 157 -6.15 -28.27 5.09
CA LEU A 157 -6.00 -29.02 3.84
C LEU A 157 -4.58 -29.58 3.74
N ASN A 158 -4.47 -30.82 3.24
CA ASN A 158 -3.20 -31.50 3.02
C ASN A 158 -2.99 -31.67 1.51
N PHE A 159 -2.06 -30.90 0.96
CA PHE A 159 -1.64 -31.02 -0.43
C PHE A 159 -0.14 -31.24 -0.51
N ASP A 160 0.31 -31.90 -1.58
CA ASP A 160 1.72 -31.94 -1.96
C ASP A 160 2.17 -30.54 -2.44
N GLU A 161 3.28 -30.02 -1.92
CA GLU A 161 3.81 -28.70 -2.27
C GLU A 161 3.94 -28.46 -3.78
N MET A 162 4.28 -29.51 -4.55
CA MET A 162 4.45 -29.41 -5.99
C MET A 162 3.11 -29.30 -6.75
N VAL A 163 2.05 -29.94 -6.25
CA VAL A 163 0.69 -29.90 -6.84
C VAL A 163 0.02 -28.55 -6.64
N VAL A 164 0.37 -27.86 -5.55
CA VAL A 164 -0.28 -26.62 -5.13
C VAL A 164 0.15 -25.42 -5.97
N ALA A 165 1.37 -25.39 -6.47
CA ALA A 165 1.95 -24.18 -7.08
C ALA A 165 1.35 -23.81 -8.46
N SER A 166 0.73 -24.77 -9.15
CA SER A 166 0.36 -24.64 -10.57
C SER A 166 -1.10 -24.98 -10.88
N ASN A 167 -1.92 -25.20 -9.86
CA ASN A 167 -3.28 -25.71 -10.04
C ASN A 167 -4.33 -24.72 -9.51
N LYS A 168 -5.16 -24.21 -10.42
CA LYS A 168 -6.23 -23.26 -10.11
C LYS A 168 -7.40 -23.94 -9.38
N GLU A 169 -7.60 -25.22 -9.56
CA GLU A 169 -8.61 -26.02 -8.88
C GLU A 169 -8.32 -26.08 -7.37
N VAL A 170 -7.04 -26.12 -6.98
CA VAL A 170 -6.61 -26.03 -5.58
C VAL A 170 -7.06 -24.71 -4.94
N PHE A 171 -7.12 -23.61 -5.69
CA PHE A 171 -7.65 -22.35 -5.17
C PHE A 171 -9.13 -22.50 -4.75
N PHE A 172 -9.93 -23.23 -5.51
CA PHE A 172 -11.34 -23.47 -5.15
C PHE A 172 -11.51 -24.47 -4.01
N GLU A 173 -10.52 -25.30 -3.71
CA GLU A 173 -10.51 -26.11 -2.50
C GLU A 173 -10.19 -25.27 -1.27
N MET A 174 -9.28 -24.30 -1.40
CA MET A 174 -8.97 -23.34 -0.33
C MET A 174 -10.11 -22.31 -0.11
N TYR A 175 -10.84 -21.95 -1.16
CA TYR A 175 -11.91 -20.94 -1.15
C TYR A 175 -13.17 -21.48 -1.84
N PRO A 176 -13.88 -22.46 -1.24
CA PRO A 176 -15.05 -23.09 -1.85
C PRO A 176 -16.18 -22.10 -2.14
N GLU A 177 -16.29 -21.02 -1.37
CA GLU A 177 -17.25 -19.93 -1.57
C GLU A 177 -17.06 -19.18 -2.90
N LEU A 178 -15.89 -19.30 -3.54
CA LEU A 178 -15.59 -18.67 -4.82
C LEU A 178 -15.89 -19.57 -6.03
N LYS A 179 -16.34 -20.81 -5.82
CA LYS A 179 -16.72 -21.74 -6.91
C LYS A 179 -17.83 -21.17 -7.80
N GLU A 180 -18.83 -20.55 -7.19
CA GLU A 180 -19.94 -19.87 -7.89
C GLU A 180 -19.47 -18.67 -8.71
N ARG A 181 -18.26 -18.16 -8.45
CA ARG A 181 -17.61 -17.06 -9.17
C ARG A 181 -16.40 -17.52 -9.96
N SER A 182 -16.34 -18.80 -10.31
CA SER A 182 -15.20 -19.42 -10.98
C SER A 182 -14.78 -18.71 -12.27
N ALA A 183 -15.73 -18.20 -13.06
CA ALA A 183 -15.45 -17.42 -14.26
C ALA A 183 -14.66 -16.12 -13.95
N LEU A 184 -15.03 -15.41 -12.88
CA LEU A 184 -14.31 -14.22 -12.44
C LEU A 184 -12.90 -14.57 -11.94
N VAL A 185 -12.76 -15.67 -11.17
CA VAL A 185 -11.44 -16.15 -10.72
C VAL A 185 -10.57 -16.56 -11.93
N SER A 186 -11.14 -17.21 -12.95
CA SER A 186 -10.44 -17.51 -14.22
C SER A 186 -9.91 -16.26 -14.89
N GLN A 187 -10.73 -15.21 -14.95
CA GLN A 187 -10.34 -13.96 -15.57
C GLN A 187 -9.20 -13.29 -14.81
N CYS A 188 -9.30 -13.19 -13.48
CA CYS A 188 -8.22 -12.64 -12.66
C CYS A 188 -6.92 -13.45 -12.76
N TRP A 189 -7.02 -14.79 -12.83
CA TRP A 189 -5.85 -15.65 -13.06
C TRP A 189 -5.16 -15.30 -14.38
N LYS A 190 -5.93 -15.24 -15.47
CA LYS A 190 -5.41 -14.89 -16.80
C LYS A 190 -4.76 -13.51 -16.83
N GLU A 191 -5.38 -12.53 -16.17
CA GLU A 191 -4.83 -11.18 -16.03
C GLU A 191 -3.49 -11.20 -15.27
N LEU A 192 -3.38 -11.95 -14.18
CA LEU A 192 -2.11 -12.13 -13.45
C LEU A 192 -1.04 -12.85 -14.28
N THR A 193 -1.40 -13.87 -15.07
CA THR A 193 -0.48 -14.52 -16.01
C THR A 193 0.00 -13.54 -17.07
N ASN A 194 -0.88 -12.69 -17.62
CA ASN A 194 -0.50 -11.64 -18.57
C ASN A 194 0.43 -10.58 -17.97
N TYR A 195 0.26 -10.27 -16.67
CA TYR A 195 1.20 -9.41 -15.94
C TYR A 195 2.53 -10.11 -15.59
N GLY A 196 2.63 -11.43 -15.80
CA GLY A 196 3.81 -12.24 -15.49
C GLY A 196 3.94 -12.64 -14.03
N PHE A 197 2.86 -12.64 -13.26
CA PHE A 197 2.89 -12.99 -11.83
C PHE A 197 2.55 -14.45 -11.53
N LEU A 198 1.84 -15.13 -12.43
CA LEU A 198 1.49 -16.53 -12.32
C LEU A 198 1.92 -17.26 -13.60
N ALA A 199 2.26 -18.54 -13.47
CA ALA A 199 2.53 -19.44 -14.58
C ALA A 199 1.25 -20.14 -15.06
#